data_AF-V4A086-F1
#
_entry.id   AF-V4A086-F1
#
_cell.length_a   1.000
_cell.length_b   1.000
_cell.length_c   1.000
_cell.angle_alpha   90.00
_cell.angle_beta   90.00
_cell.angle_gamma   90.00
#
_symmetry.space_group_name_H-M   'P 1'
#
loop_
_entity.id
_entity.type
_entity.pdbx_description
1 polymer ?
#
loop_
_entity_poly.entity_id
_entity_poly.type
_entity_poly.pdbx_seq_one_letter_code
_entity_poly.pdbx_strand_id
1 'polypeptide(L)' 'RNPRVPFSQHQVAVLEEKFRRTHYLSSMDVAELSANLNLSETRVKIWFQNRRARERRDR' A
#
# COMPACT_ATOMS: atom_id res chain seq x y z
N ARG A 1 -20.98 -6.56 -2.30
CA ARG A 1 -19.72 -5.94 -2.82
C ARG A 1 -19.32 -4.85 -1.84
N ASN A 2 -18.13 -4.90 -1.25
CA ASN A 2 -17.68 -3.86 -0.32
C ASN A 2 -17.41 -2.55 -1.10
N PRO A 3 -17.88 -1.37 -0.64
CA PRO A 3 -17.66 -0.11 -1.36
C PRO A 3 -16.16 0.14 -1.56
N ARG A 4 -15.75 0.45 -2.79
CA ARG A 4 -14.37 0.86 -3.07
C ARG A 4 -14.18 2.29 -2.58
N VAL A 5 -13.53 2.46 -1.44
CA VAL A 5 -13.13 3.77 -0.93
C VAL A 5 -11.74 4.10 -1.49
N PRO A 6 -11.53 5.22 -2.20
CA PRO A 6 -10.20 5.60 -2.66
C PRO A 6 -9.26 5.88 -1.48
N PHE A 7 -7.95 5.76 -1.70
CA PHE A 7 -6.96 6.22 -0.72
C PHE A 7 -6.89 7.75 -0.75
N SER A 8 -6.71 8.39 0.40
CA SER A 8 -6.44 9.83 0.46
C SER A 8 -5.04 10.14 -0.09
N GLN A 9 -4.80 11.40 -0.47
CA GLN A 9 -3.47 11.82 -0.94
C GLN A 9 -2.37 11.55 0.09
N HIS A 10 -2.67 11.79 1.37
CA HIS A 10 -1.75 11.47 2.47
C HIS A 10 -1.44 9.97 2.55
N GLN A 11 -2.47 9.12 2.47
CA GLN A 11 -2.27 7.66 2.47
C GLN A 11 -1.42 7.21 1.28
N VAL A 12 -1.67 7.74 0.08
CA VAL A 12 -0.86 7.42 -1.11
C VAL A 12 0.59 7.88 -0.93
N ALA A 13 0.82 9.08 -0.41
CA ALA A 13 2.18 9.60 -0.21
C ALA A 13 3.02 8.71 0.72
N VAL A 14 2.45 8.27 1.84
CA VAL A 14 3.12 7.38 2.80
C VAL A 14 3.33 5.98 2.20
N LEU A 15 2.35 5.44 1.48
CA LEU A 15 2.47 4.16 0.78
C LEU A 15 3.60 4.19 -0.27
N GLU A 16 3.67 5.24 -1.08
CA GLU A 16 4.75 5.44 -2.05
C GLU A 16 6.10 5.62 -1.38
N GLU A 17 6.18 6.38 -0.27
CA GLU A 17 7.42 6.52 0.49
C GLU A 17 7.93 5.18 1.02
N LYS A 18 7.06 4.37 1.62
CA LYS A 18 7.44 3.03 2.07
C LYS A 18 7.85 2.15 0.89
N PHE A 19 7.13 2.23 -0.23
CA PHE A 19 7.45 1.47 -1.45
C PHE A 19 8.84 1.80 -2.00
N ARG A 20 9.24 3.07 -2.02
CA ARG A 20 10.60 3.49 -2.43
C ARG A 20 11.71 2.87 -1.56
N ARG A 21 11.42 2.58 -0.29
CA ARG A 21 12.37 1.93 0.62
C ARG A 21 12.37 0.40 0.46
N THR A 22 11.20 -0.20 0.24
CA THR A 22 11.05 -1.63 0.01
C THR A 22 9.82 -1.94 -0.84
N HIS A 23 9.99 -2.78 -1.86
CA HIS A 23 8.89 -3.17 -2.75
C HIS A 23 8.02 -4.29 -2.14
N TYR A 24 8.48 -4.92 -1.06
CA TYR A 24 7.82 -6.02 -0.35
C TYR A 24 7.77 -5.72 1.15
N LEU A 25 6.60 -5.93 1.76
CA LEU A 25 6.41 -5.72 3.18
C LEU A 25 6.50 -7.04 3.94
N SER A 26 7.12 -7.01 5.12
CA SER A 26 6.98 -8.07 6.11
C SER A 26 5.60 -7.99 6.79
N SER A 27 5.20 -9.04 7.52
CA SER A 27 3.96 -9.02 8.30
C SER A 27 3.92 -7.87 9.32
N MET A 28 5.06 -7.57 9.95
CA MET A 28 5.20 -6.46 10.89
C MET A 28 5.02 -5.11 10.20
N ASP A 29 5.65 -4.92 9.03
CA ASP A 29 5.50 -3.67 8.27
C ASP A 29 4.05 -3.44 7.83
N VAL A 30 3.33 -4.51 7.45
CA VAL A 30 1.92 -4.38 7.07
C VAL A 30 1.09 -3.96 8.26
N ALA A 31 1.27 -4.59 9.42
CA ALA A 31 0.52 -4.27 10.63
C ALA A 31 0.74 -2.79 11.01
N GLU A 32 2.00 -2.36 11.11
CA GLU A 32 2.36 -0.98 11.46
C GLU A 32 1.80 0.03 10.45
N LEU A 33 2.00 -0.20 9.14
CA LEU A 33 1.56 0.72 8.10
C LEU A 33 0.04 0.80 8.00
N SER A 34 -0.66 -0.31 8.23
CA SER A 34 -2.11 -0.36 8.22
C SER A 34 -2.71 0.43 9.40
N ALA A 35 -2.12 0.28 10.60
CA ALA A 35 -2.51 1.05 11.78
C ALA A 35 -2.26 2.55 11.58
N ASN A 36 -1.07 2.92 11.11
CA ASN A 36 -0.71 4.33 10.87
C ASN A 36 -1.61 5.02 9.85
N LEU A 37 -2.09 4.30 8.84
CA LEU A 37 -2.95 4.86 7.77
C LEU A 37 -4.44 4.67 8.01
N ASN A 38 -4.82 4.03 9.12
CA ASN A 38 -6.20 3.61 9.41
C ASN A 38 -6.83 2.82 8.26
N LEU A 39 -6.07 1.84 7.73
CA LEU A 39 -6.44 0.94 6.65
C LEU A 39 -6.44 -0.50 7.15
N SER A 40 -7.12 -1.40 6.44
CA SER A 40 -6.92 -2.83 6.69
C SER A 40 -5.63 -3.33 6.07
N GLU A 41 -4.99 -4.32 6.70
CA GLU A 41 -3.80 -4.98 6.16
C GLU A 41 -3.98 -5.45 4.71
N THR A 42 -5.15 -6.00 4.39
CA THR A 42 -5.49 -6.46 3.04
C THR A 42 -5.43 -5.32 2.03
N ARG A 43 -5.90 -4.12 2.38
CA ARG A 43 -5.82 -2.95 1.49
C ARG A 43 -4.39 -2.52 1.24
N VAL A 44 -3.53 -2.56 2.27
CA VAL A 44 -2.10 -2.29 2.13
C VAL A 44 -1.44 -3.34 1.24
N LYS A 45 -1.68 -4.62 1.47
CA LYS A 45 -1.16 -5.74 0.65
C LYS A 45 -1.57 -5.61 -0.82
N ILE A 46 -2.85 -5.34 -1.11
CA ILE A 46 -3.35 -5.14 -2.48
C ILE A 46 -2.72 -3.91 -3.14
N TRP A 47 -2.55 -2.81 -2.40
CA TRP A 47 -1.88 -1.62 -2.96
C TRP A 47 -0.44 -1.94 -3.37
N PHE A 48 0.33 -2.63 -2.52
CA PHE A 48 1.70 -3.04 -2.84
C PHE A 48 1.77 -4.01 -4.03
N GLN A 49 0.83 -4.96 -4.14
CA GLN A 49 0.71 -5.84 -5.30
C GLN A 49 0.47 -5.05 -6.60
N ASN A 50 -0.50 -4.13 -6.58
CA ASN A 50 -0.82 -3.28 -7.73
C ASN A 50 0.33 -2.35 -8.08
N ARG A 51 1.03 -1.81 -7.08
CA ARG A 51 2.14 -0.89 -7.29
C ARG A 51 3.33 -1.58 -7.98
N ARG A 52 3.67 -2.81 -7.60
CA ARG A 52 4.66 -3.64 -8.32
C ARG A 52 4.23 -3.98 -9.74
N ALA A 53 2.94 -4.25 -9.95
CA ALA A 53 2.42 -4.52 -11.29
C ALA A 53 2.52 -3.28 -12.21
N ARG A 54 2.24 -2.09 -11.69
CA ARG A 54 2.45 -0.81 -12.41
C ARG A 54 3.92 -0.58 -12.72
N GLU A 55 4.81 -0.73 -11.74
CA GLU A 55 6.26 -0.58 -11.94
C GLU A 55 6.78 -1.48 -13.06
N ARG A 56 6.34 -2.75 -13.14
CA ARG A 56 6.73 -3.65 -14.23
C ARG A 56 6.15 -3.26 -15.59
N ARG A 57 4.99 -2.60 -15.61
CA ARG A 57 4.33 -2.17 -16.86
C ARG A 57 4.96 -0.88 -17.40
N ASP A 58 5.41 -0.02 -16.51
CA ASP A 58 5.99 1.29 -16.84
C ASP A 58 7.51 1.20 -17.10
N ARG A 59 8.07 -0.01 -17.05
CA ARG A 59 9.47 -0.35 -17.39
C ARG A 59 9.52 -1.01 -18.76
#